data_AF-A0A9D6PWJ6-F1
#
_entry.id   AF-A0A9D6PWJ6-F1
#
_cell.length_a   1.000
_cell.length_b   1.000
_cell.length_c   1.000
_cell.angle_alpha   90.00
_cell.angle_beta   90.00
_cell.angle_gamma   90.00
#
_symmetry.space_group_name_H-M   'P 1'
#
loop_
_entity.id
_entity.type
_entity.pdbx_description
1 polymer ?
#
loop_
_entity_poly.entity_id
_entity_poly.type
_entity_poly.pdbx_seq_one_letter_code
_entity_poly.pdbx_strand_id
1 'polypeptide(L)'
;MKINVDRIWDYDASALDPEREMTMIWYLSRVLRSGSMAEIREMGLTTIRKYFQKLTLPQPIYQFWKWYFSLPESEKKYGYLDRQSKTSASAPVKSSFFQV
;
A
#
# COMPACT_ATOMS: atom_id res chain seq x y z
N MET A 1 10.33 -4.15 -6.17
CA MET A 1 9.86 -2.78 -6.49
C MET A 1 11.05 -1.85 -6.33
N LYS A 2 11.30 -0.96 -7.28
CA LYS A 2 12.40 0.01 -7.18
C LYS A 2 11.83 1.33 -6.65
N ILE A 3 12.42 1.87 -5.58
CA ILE A 3 12.03 3.17 -5.03
C ILE A 3 12.75 4.26 -5.83
N ASN A 4 12.00 5.26 -6.31
CA ASN A 4 12.60 6.42 -6.97
C ASN A 4 13.15 7.39 -5.92
N VAL A 5 14.47 7.51 -5.87
CA VAL A 5 15.20 8.29 -4.86
C VAL A 5 14.99 9.80 -5.03
N ASP A 6 14.69 10.27 -6.25
CA ASP A 6 14.43 11.69 -6.55
C ASP A 6 13.18 12.22 -5.82
N ARG A 7 12.31 11.33 -5.33
CA ARG A 7 11.12 11.68 -4.54
C ARG A 7 11.38 11.82 -3.05
N ILE A 8 12.57 11.44 -2.62
CA ILE A 8 13.07 11.43 -1.25
C ILE A 8 14.06 12.59 -1.08
N TRP A 9 13.88 13.70 -1.81
CA TRP A 9 14.81 14.83 -1.77
C TRP A 9 14.79 15.58 -0.42
N ASP A 10 13.74 15.39 0.38
CA ASP A 10 13.53 16.00 1.70
C ASP A 10 13.78 15.03 2.87
N TYR A 11 14.25 13.81 2.59
CA TYR A 11 14.43 12.76 3.59
C TYR A 11 15.70 11.97 3.28
N ASP A 12 16.38 11.44 4.28
CA ASP A 12 17.56 10.62 4.03
C ASP A 12 17.13 9.25 3.48
N ALA A 13 17.24 9.06 2.17
CA ALA A 13 16.89 7.79 1.52
C ALA A 13 17.72 6.61 2.06
N SER A 14 18.92 6.86 2.57
CA SER A 14 19.80 5.86 3.21
C SER A 14 19.19 5.30 4.48
N ALA A 15 18.32 6.07 5.15
CA ALA A 15 17.66 5.68 6.40
C ALA A 15 16.35 4.91 6.15
N LEU A 16 15.90 4.79 4.90
CA LEU A 16 14.69 4.06 4.55
C LEU A 16 15.00 2.60 4.26
N ASP A 17 14.46 1.73 5.10
CA ASP A 17 14.42 0.30 4.84
C ASP A 17 13.25 0.01 3.89
N PRO A 18 13.49 -0.37 2.62
CA PRO A 18 12.45 -0.60 1.62
C PRO A 18 11.58 -1.81 1.93
N GLU A 19 12.01 -2.71 2.81
CA GLU A 19 11.25 -3.88 3.23
C GLU A 19 10.24 -3.56 4.35
N ARG A 20 10.39 -2.41 5.02
CA ARG A 20 9.44 -1.98 6.04
C ARG A 20 8.14 -1.48 5.43
N GLU A 21 7.05 -1.97 5.99
CA GLU A 21 5.69 -1.56 5.62
C GLU A 21 5.48 -0.04 5.75
N MET A 22 6.05 0.60 6.77
CA MET A 22 5.91 2.04 6.98
C MET A 22 6.58 2.85 5.85
N THR A 23 7.74 2.41 5.37
CA THR A 23 8.44 2.99 4.21
C THR A 23 7.56 2.91 2.97
N MET A 24 6.90 1.76 2.77
CA MET A 24 5.99 1.55 1.64
C MET A 24 4.78 2.48 1.70
N ILE A 25 4.14 2.60 2.87
CA ILE A 25 3.00 3.50 3.09
C ILE A 25 3.40 4.97 2.83
N TRP A 26 4.55 5.38 3.34
CA TRP A 26 5.09 6.73 3.16
C TRP A 26 5.38 7.02 1.67
N TYR A 27 6.09 6.12 0.99
CA TYR A 27 6.43 6.28 -0.43
C TYR A 27 5.18 6.31 -1.32
N LEU A 28 4.25 5.37 -1.12
CA LEU A 28 2.97 5.35 -1.85
C LEU A 28 2.20 6.65 -1.67
N SER A 29 2.16 7.20 -0.45
CA SER A 29 1.46 8.46 -0.18
C SER A 29 2.04 9.63 -0.98
N ARG A 30 3.37 9.68 -1.17
CA ARG A 30 4.02 10.70 -2.02
C ARG A 30 3.73 10.49 -3.50
N VAL A 31 3.87 9.26 -3.99
CA VAL A 31 3.64 8.97 -5.42
C VAL A 31 2.18 9.23 -5.80
N LEU A 32 1.21 8.91 -4.95
CA LEU A 32 -0.19 9.23 -5.23
C LEU A 32 -0.52 10.73 -5.13
N ARG A 33 0.30 11.52 -4.43
CA ARG A 33 0.11 12.97 -4.27
C ARG A 33 0.73 13.77 -5.42
N SER A 34 1.93 13.40 -5.86
CA SER A 34 2.74 14.20 -6.80
C SER A 34 3.56 13.36 -7.77
N GLY A 35 3.32 12.05 -7.82
CA GLY A 35 3.94 11.13 -8.75
C GLY A 35 3.41 11.27 -10.17
N SER A 36 4.20 10.77 -11.11
CA SER A 36 3.82 10.63 -12.51
C SER A 36 2.97 9.37 -12.73
N MET A 37 2.25 9.33 -13.84
CA MET A 37 1.51 8.14 -14.24
C MET A 37 2.43 6.92 -14.45
N ALA A 38 3.70 7.14 -14.84
CA ALA A 38 4.69 6.08 -15.00
C ALA A 38 5.03 5.44 -13.64
N GLU A 39 5.25 6.25 -12.60
CA GLU A 39 5.53 5.76 -11.23
C GLU A 39 4.33 4.99 -10.66
N ILE A 40 3.10 5.49 -10.90
CA ILE A 40 1.87 4.78 -10.48
C ILE A 40 1.77 3.40 -11.16
N ARG A 41 2.12 3.31 -12.45
CA ARG A 41 2.12 2.04 -13.19
C ARG A 41 3.19 1.09 -12.67
N GLU A 42 4.39 1.59 -12.35
CA GLU A 42 5.49 0.78 -11.83
C GLU A 42 5.16 0.17 -10.47
N MET A 43 4.53 0.94 -9.57
CA MET A 43 4.08 0.42 -8.27
C MET A 43 2.97 -0.63 -8.40
N GLY A 44 2.12 -0.47 -9.41
CA GLY A 44 1.00 -1.34 -9.70
C GLY A 44 -0.20 -1.10 -8.77
N LEU A 45 -1.39 -1.20 -9.36
CA LEU A 45 -2.67 -0.97 -8.66
C LEU A 45 -2.95 -1.98 -7.55
N THR A 46 -2.40 -3.19 -7.64
CA THR A 46 -2.49 -4.23 -6.60
C THR A 46 -1.83 -3.75 -5.30
N THR A 47 -0.62 -3.20 -5.41
CA THR A 47 0.14 -2.65 -4.28
C THR A 47 -0.60 -1.46 -3.69
N ILE A 48 -1.06 -0.55 -4.54
CA ILE A 48 -1.82 0.63 -4.12
C ILE A 48 -3.08 0.20 -3.33
N ARG A 49 -3.91 -0.72 -3.85
CA ARG A 49 -5.12 -1.21 -3.15
C ARG A 49 -4.77 -1.87 -1.81
N LYS A 50 -3.73 -2.70 -1.77
CA LYS A 50 -3.29 -3.40 -0.54
C LYS A 50 -3.00 -2.43 0.60
N TYR A 51 -2.34 -1.31 0.32
CA TYR A 51 -1.97 -0.33 1.33
C TYR A 51 -2.96 0.83 1.44
N PHE A 52 -3.93 0.96 0.54
CA PHE A 52 -4.79 2.14 0.39
C PHE A 52 -5.44 2.60 1.69
N GLN A 53 -5.96 1.68 2.51
CA GLN A 53 -6.60 2.01 3.79
C GLN A 53 -5.65 2.57 4.84
N LYS A 54 -4.34 2.34 4.69
CA LYS A 54 -3.28 2.81 5.58
C LYS A 54 -2.62 4.10 5.07
N LEU A 55 -2.94 4.56 3.85
CA LEU A 55 -2.32 5.75 3.28
C LEU A 55 -2.90 7.03 3.87
N THR A 56 -2.03 7.98 4.20
CA THR A 56 -2.44 9.33 4.59
C THR A 56 -2.39 10.23 3.35
N LEU A 57 -3.56 10.44 2.74
CA LEU A 57 -3.71 11.20 1.50
C LEU A 57 -4.56 12.45 1.71
N PRO A 58 -4.31 13.54 0.97
CA PRO A 58 -5.24 14.65 0.88
C PRO A 58 -6.62 14.16 0.43
N GLN A 59 -7.68 14.73 1.02
CA GLN A 59 -9.05 14.24 0.85
C GLN A 59 -9.50 14.10 -0.63
N PRO A 60 -9.20 15.04 -1.55
CA PRO A 60 -9.58 14.88 -2.96
C PRO A 60 -8.94 13.65 -3.61
N ILE A 61 -7.67 13.39 -3.29
CA ILE A 61 -6.90 12.26 -3.83
C ILE A 61 -7.43 10.95 -3.27
N TYR A 62 -7.70 10.93 -1.95
CA TYR A 62 -8.30 9.77 -1.30
C TYR A 62 -9.67 9.43 -1.92
N GLN A 63 -10.52 10.42 -2.14
CA GLN A 63 -11.85 10.21 -2.74
C GLN A 63 -11.76 9.69 -4.17
N PHE A 64 -10.83 10.21 -4.98
CA PHE A 64 -10.58 9.70 -6.32
C PHE A 64 -10.24 8.20 -6.30
N TRP A 65 -9.27 7.79 -5.47
CA TRP A 65 -8.87 6.38 -5.40
C TRP A 65 -9.95 5.49 -4.80
N LYS A 66 -10.69 5.99 -3.79
CA LYS A 66 -11.84 5.29 -3.23
C LYS A 66 -12.91 5.04 -4.29
N TRP A 67 -13.24 6.05 -5.09
CA TRP A 67 -14.16 5.93 -6.22
C TRP A 67 -13.62 4.94 -7.26
N TYR A 68 -12.37 5.10 -7.70
CA TYR A 68 -11.76 4.23 -8.70
C TYR A 68 -11.83 2.76 -8.31
N PHE A 69 -11.48 2.45 -7.06
CA PHE A 69 -11.54 1.07 -6.59
C PHE A 69 -12.95 0.56 -6.29
N SER A 70 -13.96 1.45 -6.21
CA SER A 70 -15.36 1.05 -6.09
C SER A 70 -16.01 0.66 -7.44
N LEU A 71 -15.34 0.94 -8.57
CA LEU A 71 -15.84 0.57 -9.88
C LEU A 71 -15.92 -0.96 -10.02
N PRO A 72 -16.98 -1.53 -10.64
CA PRO A 72 -17.19 -2.97 -10.71
C PRO A 72 -16.01 -3.76 -11.29
N GLU A 73 -15.35 -3.22 -12.31
CA GLU A 73 -14.19 -3.82 -12.97
C GLU A 73 -12.99 -3.87 -12.03
N SER A 74 -12.80 -2.80 -11.26
CA SER A 74 -11.72 -2.70 -10.30
C SER A 74 -11.96 -3.60 -9.09
N GLU A 75 -13.18 -3.64 -8.56
CA GLU A 75 -13.55 -4.48 -7.42
C GLU A 75 -13.42 -5.96 -7.79
N LYS A 76 -13.84 -6.36 -9.00
CA LYS A 76 -13.64 -7.72 -9.52
C LYS A 76 -12.16 -8.10 -9.59
N LYS A 77 -11.30 -7.14 -9.95
CA LYS A 77 -9.87 -7.38 -10.16
C LYS A 77 -9.04 -7.29 -8.89
N TYR A 78 -9.40 -6.46 -7.91
CA TYR A 78 -8.56 -6.15 -6.75
C TYR A 78 -9.25 -6.36 -5.39
N GLY A 79 -10.58 -6.53 -5.34
CA GLY A 79 -11.34 -6.64 -4.08
C GLY A 79 -11.02 -7.88 -3.24
N TYR A 80 -10.34 -8.88 -3.81
CA TYR A 80 -9.84 -10.04 -3.05
C TYR A 80 -8.78 -9.66 -2.00
N LEU A 81 -8.06 -8.54 -2.21
CA LEU A 81 -7.01 -8.07 -1.29
C LEU A 81 -7.58 -7.62 0.06
N ASP A 82 -8.80 -7.08 0.09
CA ASP A 82 -9.47 -6.66 1.32
C ASP A 82 -9.96 -7.86 2.15
N ARG A 83 -10.12 -9.02 1.51
CA ARG A 83 -10.49 -10.27 2.19
C ARG A 83 -9.25 -10.91 2.81
N GLN A 84 -8.14 -10.94 2.08
CA GLN A 84 -6.87 -11.51 2.55
C GLN A 84 -6.30 -10.76 3.76
N SER A 85 -6.40 -9.42 3.79
CA SER A 85 -5.96 -8.61 4.93
C SER A 85 -6.75 -8.91 6.20
N LYS A 86 -8.05 -9.21 6.09
CA LYS A 86 -8.91 -9.60 7.21
C LYS A 86 -8.62 -11.02 7.71
N THR A 87 -8.35 -11.98 6.83
CA THR A 87 -8.02 -13.35 7.26
C THR A 87 -6.65 -13.43 7.93
N SER A 88 -5.65 -12.66 7.47
CA SER A 88 -4.33 -12.60 8.13
C SER A 88 -4.36 -11.98 9.53
N ALA A 89 -5.30 -11.07 9.80
CA ALA A 89 -5.50 -10.49 11.12
C ALA A 89 -6.29 -11.40 12.07
N SER A 90 -6.91 -12.48 11.55
CA SER A 90 -7.81 -13.37 12.28
C SER A 90 -7.27 -14.81 12.44
N ALA A 91 -6.05 -15.12 11.98
CA ALA A 91 -5.47 -16.43 12.20
C ALA A 91 -5.15 -16.58 13.71
N PRO A 92 -5.77 -17.54 14.43
CA PRO A 92 -5.37 -17.81 15.80
C PRO A 92 -3.92 -18.31 15.76
N VAL A 93 -3.05 -17.63 16.50
CA VAL A 93 -1.72 -18.15 16.82
C VAL A 93 -1.96 -19.49 17.51
N LYS A 94 -1.71 -20.61 16.82
CA LYS A 94 -1.65 -21.92 17.46
C LYS A 94 -0.52 -21.84 18.48
N SER A 95 -0.86 -21.61 19.75
CA SER A 95 0.10 -21.76 20.84
C SER A 95 0.38 -23.26 20.98
N SER A 96 1.37 -23.74 20.24
CA SER A 96 2.05 -24.99 20.58
C SER A 96 2.89 -24.71 21.82
N PHE A 97 2.24 -24.69 22.99
CA PHE A 97 2.94 -24.83 24.25
C PHE A 97 3.41 -26.29 24.37
N PHE A 98 4.71 -26.43 24.53
CA PHE A 98 5.44 -27.66 24.75
C PHE A 98 4.85 -28.47 25.91
N GLN A 99 4.57 -29.76 25.68
CA GLN A 99 4.60 -30.75 26.75
C GLN A 99 6.06 -31.13 27.00
N VAL A 100 6.53 -30.92 28.24
CA VAL A 100 7.57 -31.72 28.87
C VAL A 100 7.11 -31.99 30.30
#